data_AF-A0A7T8KIM6-F1
#
_entry.id   AF-A0A7T8KIM6-F1
#
_cell.length_a   1.000
_cell.length_b   1.000
_cell.length_c   1.000
_cell.angle_alpha   90.00
_cell.angle_beta   90.00
_cell.angle_gamma   90.00
#
_symmetry.space_group_name_H-M   'P 1'
#
loop_
_entity.id
_entity.type
_entity.pdbx_description
1 polymer ?
#
loop_
_entity_poly.entity_id
_entity_poly.type
_entity_poly.pdbx_seq_one_letter_code
_entity_poly.pdbx_strand_id
1 'polypeptide(L)' 'MVTCHIGLNRHLYKMGKAIIPICRLCEEEEETTYHLIFGCLPLRQKMMALEGEIGKQCLSLEDFIFLII' A
#
# COMPACT_ATOMS: atom_id res chain seq x y z
N MET A 1 2.82 -3.24 17.92
CA MET A 1 2.00 -4.26 17.23
C MET A 1 0.82 -3.55 16.58
N VAL A 2 1.00 -3.13 15.32
CA VAL A 2 -0.05 -2.45 14.55
C VAL A 2 -0.67 -3.53 13.67
N THR A 3 -1.89 -3.92 14.00
CA THR A 3 -2.70 -4.85 13.21
C THR A 3 -3.05 -4.14 11.90
N CYS A 4 -2.33 -4.43 10.82
CA CYS A 4 -2.43 -3.75 9.53
C CYS A 4 -3.65 -4.24 8.73
N HIS A 5 -4.85 -3.97 9.27
CA HIS A 5 -6.09 -4.02 8.52
C HIS A 5 -6.34 -2.61 7.95
N ILE A 6 -6.09 -2.42 6.65
CA ILE A 6 -6.69 -1.36 5.81
C ILE A 6 -6.67 0.04 6.47
N GLY A 7 -5.57 0.38 7.15
CA GLY A 7 -5.39 1.70 7.73
C GLY A 7 -4.86 2.66 6.70
N LEU A 8 -5.57 2.88 5.58
CA LEU A 8 -5.20 3.93 4.61
C LEU A 8 -4.89 5.19 5.42
N ASN A 9 -3.75 5.82 5.21
CA ASN A 9 -3.32 6.96 6.01
C ASN A 9 -4.35 8.09 5.92
N ARG A 10 -5.07 8.17 4.79
CA ARG A 10 -6.29 8.95 4.62
C ARG A 10 -7.43 8.60 5.59
N HIS A 11 -7.73 7.31 5.79
CA HIS A 11 -8.72 6.87 6.77
C HIS A 11 -8.27 7.22 8.19
N LEU A 12 -6.98 7.04 8.50
CA LEU A 12 -6.43 7.43 9.81
C LEU A 12 -6.47 8.93 10.02
N TYR A 13 -6.21 9.73 8.99
CA TYR A 13 -6.37 11.18 9.03
C TYR A 13 -7.82 11.59 9.31
N LYS A 14 -8.80 10.96 8.63
CA LYS A 14 -10.23 11.18 8.90
C LYS A 14 -10.65 10.82 10.33
N MET A 15 -9.99 9.85 10.96
CA MET A 15 -10.21 9.49 12.36
C MET A 15 -9.42 10.33 13.37
N GLY A 16 -8.62 11.31 12.92
CA GLY A 16 -7.73 12.10 13.78
C GLY A 16 -6.55 11.29 14.34
N LYS A 17 -6.24 10.13 13.75
CA LYS A 17 -5.14 9.23 14.13
C LYS A 17 -3.86 9.41 13.31
N ALA A 18 -3.91 10.21 12.25
CA ALA A 18 -2.76 10.65 11.48
C ALA A 18 -2.81 12.17 11.30
N ILE A 19 -1.64 12.81 11.26
CA ILE A 19 -1.53 14.27 11.11
C ILE A 19 -1.79 14.69 9.67
N ILE A 20 -1.39 13.86 8.70
CA ILE A 20 -1.53 14.12 7.27
C ILE A 20 -1.97 12.85 6.54
N PRO A 21 -2.77 12.95 5.48
CA PRO A 21 -3.26 11.81 4.73
C PRO A 21 -2.28 11.33 3.64
N ILE A 22 -0.98 11.64 3.74
CA ILE A 22 0.02 11.33 2.72
C ILE A 22 0.39 9.84 2.72
N CYS A 23 0.65 9.28 1.53
CA CYS A 23 1.13 7.92 1.34
C CYS A 23 2.45 7.69 2.08
N ARG A 24 2.52 6.62 2.87
CA ARG A 24 3.74 6.31 3.65
C ARG A 24 4.83 5.65 2.82
N LEU A 25 4.52 5.28 1.57
CA LEU A 25 5.47 4.62 0.68
C LEU A 25 6.18 5.62 -0.24
N CYS A 26 5.45 6.56 -0.84
CA CYS A 26 6.05 7.58 -1.69
C CYS A 26 6.22 8.94 -1.00
N GLU A 27 5.51 9.21 0.09
CA GLU A 27 5.56 10.49 0.82
C GLU A 27 5.16 11.73 -0.01
N GLU A 28 4.59 11.53 -1.20
CA GLU A 28 4.28 12.60 -2.16
C GLU A 28 2.78 12.86 -2.33
N GLU A 29 1.96 11.81 -2.50
CA GLU A 29 0.52 11.92 -2.79
C GLU A 29 -0.35 11.46 -1.61
N GLU A 30 -1.63 11.83 -1.61
CA GLU A 30 -2.61 11.34 -0.63
C GLU A 30 -2.78 9.81 -0.73
N GLU A 31 -2.74 9.11 0.41
CA GLU A 31 -2.90 7.66 0.48
C GLU A 31 -4.36 7.24 0.25
N THR A 32 -4.73 7.12 -1.01
CA THR A 32 -6.02 6.56 -1.45
C THR A 32 -5.84 5.14 -1.96
N THR A 33 -6.95 4.37 -2.02
CA THR A 33 -6.95 3.06 -2.69
C THR A 33 -6.50 3.18 -4.15
N TYR A 34 -6.92 4.24 -4.84
CA TYR A 34 -6.50 4.49 -6.23
C TYR A 34 -4.98 4.72 -6.32
N HIS A 35 -4.42 5.55 -5.43
CA HIS A 35 -2.98 5.78 -5.37
C HIS A 35 -2.23 4.47 -5.13
N LEU A 36 -2.61 3.66 -4.14
CA LEU A 36 -1.92 2.40 -3.87
C LEU A 36 -1.98 1.40 -5.05
N ILE A 37 -3.13 1.27 -5.71
CA ILE A 37 -3.28 0.30 -6.81
C ILE A 37 -2.58 0.78 -8.09
N PHE A 38 -2.68 2.07 -8.41
CA PHE A 38 -2.30 2.57 -9.73
C PHE A 38 -1.16 3.60 -9.71
N GLY A 39 -1.12 4.47 -8.69
CA GLY A 39 -0.26 5.66 -8.64
C GLY A 39 1.04 5.52 -7.83
N CYS A 40 1.14 4.55 -6.93
CA CYS A 40 2.28 4.45 -6.02
C CYS A 40 3.45 3.72 -6.68
N LEU A 41 4.40 4.47 -7.24
CA LEU A 41 5.59 3.90 -7.89
C LEU A 41 6.40 2.99 -6.94
N PRO A 42 6.69 3.37 -5.67
CA PRO A 42 7.39 2.48 -4.75
C PRO A 42 6.65 1.16 -4.51
N LEU A 43 5.33 1.19 -4.38
CA LEU A 43 4.54 -0.03 -4.21
C LEU A 43 4.61 -0.90 -5.47
N ARG A 44 4.46 -0.29 -6.66
CA ARG A 44 4.57 -0.99 -7.94
C ARG A 44 5.93 -1.68 -8.09
N GLN A 45 7.02 -1.02 -7.69
CA GLN A 45 8.36 -1.62 -7.73
C GLN A 45 8.48 -2.84 -6.82
N LYS A 46 7.92 -2.77 -5.60
CA LYS A 46 7.84 -3.92 -4.68
C LYS A 46 7.05 -5.06 -5.30
N MET A 47 5.89 -4.77 -5.91
CA MET A 47 5.06 -5.77 -6.59
C MET A 47 5.83 -6.47 -7.72
N MET A 48 6.51 -5.71 -8.58
CA MET A 48 7.31 -6.25 -9.67
C MET A 48 8.48 -7.12 -9.19
N ALA A 49 9.11 -6.75 -8.07
CA ALA A 49 10.16 -7.56 -7.47
C ALA A 49 9.63 -8.93 -7.01
N LEU A 50 8.46 -8.97 -6.36
CA LEU A 50 7.84 -10.23 -5.95
C LEU A 50 7.30 -11.05 -7.13
N GLU A 51 6.78 -10.42 -8.19
CA GLU A 51 6.39 -11.13 -9.41
C GLU A 51 7.58 -11.87 -10.04
N GLY A 52 8.80 -11.31 -9.92
CA GLY A 52 10.04 -11.95 -10.36
C GLY A 52 10.44 -13.16 -9.50
N GLU A 53 10.08 -13.17 -8.22
CA GLU A 53 10.42 -14.23 -7.26
C GLU A 53 9.40 -15.38 -7.26
N ILE A 54 8.11 -15.07 -7.38
CA ILE A 54 6.99 -16.02 -7.25
C ILE A 54 6.52 -16.52 -8.63
N GLY A 55 6.86 -15.81 -9.72
CA GLY A 55 6.35 -16.05 -11.07
C GLY A 55 4.95 -15.46 -11.28
N LYS A 56 4.41 -15.52 -12.51
CA LYS A 56 3.04 -15.11 -12.87
C LYS A 56 1.99 -16.06 -12.27
N GLN A 57 1.96 -16.21 -10.96
CA GLN A 57 0.71 -16.53 -10.28
C GLN A 57 0.01 -15.20 -10.06
N CYS A 58 -1.28 -15.13 -10.39
CA CYS A 58 -2.10 -13.98 -10.07
C CYS A 58 -1.90 -13.71 -8.58
N LEU A 59 -1.22 -12.62 -8.21
CA LEU A 59 -1.03 -12.25 -6.81
C LEU A 59 -2.42 -12.26 -6.21
N SER A 60 -2.70 -13.28 -5.40
CA SER A 60 -3.98 -13.35 -4.73
C SER A 60 -4.10 -12.09 -3.88
N LEU A 61 -5.32 -11.71 -3.48
CA LEU A 61 -5.46 -10.61 -2.53
C LEU A 61 -4.58 -10.82 -1.28
N GLU A 62 -4.28 -12.09 -0.95
CA GLU A 62 -3.41 -12.51 0.15
C GLU A 62 -1.92 -12.23 -0.13
N ASP A 63 -1.45 -12.34 -1.37
CA ASP A 63 -0.07 -12.03 -1.74
C ASP A 63 0.16 -10.51 -1.84
N PHE A 64 -0.85 -9.76 -2.28
CA PHE A 64 -0.81 -8.30 -2.24
C PHE A 64 -0.70 -7.77 -0.80
N ILE A 65 -1.25 -8.49 0.18
CA ILE A 65 -1.15 -8.14 1.60
C ILE A 65 0.31 -8.17 2.07
N PHE A 66 1.15 -9.11 1.62
CA PHE A 66 2.56 -9.18 2.04
C PHE A 66 3.44 -8.02 1.53
N LEU A 67 3.04 -7.37 0.43
CA LEU A 67 3.80 -6.30 -0.23
C LEU A 67 3.67 -4.93 0.44
N ILE A 68 2.61 -4.76 1.20
CA ILE A 68 2.24 -3.53 1.91
C ILE A 68 2.43 -3.66 3.44
N ILE A 69 2.98 -4.80 3.90
CA ILE A 69 3.56 -5.03 5.25
C ILE A 69 5.02 -4.56 5.25
#